data_AF-A0A822GJS9-F1
#
_entry.id   AF-A0A822GJS9-F1
#
_cell.length_a   1.000
_cell.length_b   1.000
_cell.length_c   1.000
_cell.angle_alpha   90.00
_cell.angle_beta   90.00
_cell.angle_gamma   90.00
#
_symmetry.space_group_name_H-M   'P 1'
#
loop_
_entity.id
_entity.type
_entity.pdbx_description
1 polymer ?
#
loop_
_entity_poly.entity_id
_entity_poly.type
_entity_poly.pdbx_seq_one_letter_code
_entity_poly.pdbx_strand_id
1 'polypeptide(L)'
;MFGCLLVDMGQYKKSSQYFEKILYERPNDEKVACIYSSLARTCRLDGQYERSIYYYKQAYDMDTRIQPPRLISAARALNGLGIVYSEQHDYNSALENLTLSLKLYRKYRKEDVK
;
A
#
# COMPACT_ATOMS: atom_id res chain seq x y z
N MET A 1 15.04 1.35 0.98
CA MET A 1 15.74 0.10 1.35
C MET A 1 15.90 -0.04 2.86
N PHE A 2 16.41 0.98 3.58
CA PHE A 2 16.60 0.91 5.05
C PHE A 2 15.31 0.64 5.85
N GLY A 3 14.20 1.33 5.55
CA GLY A 3 12.90 1.05 6.19
C GLY A 3 12.42 -0.39 6.02
N CYS A 4 12.55 -0.98 4.83
CA CYS A 4 12.19 -2.37 4.59
C CYS A 4 13.08 -3.34 5.39
N LEU A 5 14.38 -3.06 5.50
CA LEU A 5 15.29 -3.86 6.32
C LEU A 5 14.88 -3.84 7.80
N LEU A 6 14.43 -2.69 8.32
CA LEU A 6 13.89 -2.60 9.69
C LEU A 6 12.64 -3.46 9.86
N VAL A 7 11.76 -3.53 8.85
CA VAL A 7 10.60 -4.45 8.86
C VAL A 7 11.05 -5.90 8.92
N ASP A 8 12.02 -6.29 8.09
CA ASP A 8 12.49 -7.67 8.02
C ASP A 8 13.23 -8.10 9.31
N MET A 9 13.80 -7.14 10.05
CA MET A 9 14.35 -7.33 11.40
C MET A 9 13.30 -7.27 12.52
N GLY A 10 12.00 -7.13 12.21
CA GLY A 10 10.92 -7.00 13.20
C GLY A 10 10.87 -5.65 13.95
N GLN A 11 11.67 -4.67 13.54
CA GLN A 11 11.75 -3.35 14.17
C GLN A 11 10.69 -2.39 13.60
N TYR A 12 9.42 -2.76 13.74
CA TYR A 12 8.30 -2.06 13.08
C TYR A 12 8.17 -0.60 13.50
N LYS A 13 8.29 -0.28 14.80
CA LYS A 13 8.22 1.11 15.28
C LYS A 13 9.29 2.01 14.65
N LYS A 14 10.53 1.52 14.54
CA LYS A 14 11.63 2.28 13.90
C LYS A 14 11.41 2.41 12.39
N SER A 15 10.89 1.36 11.76
CA SER A 15 10.51 1.40 10.34
C SER A 15 9.46 2.49 10.08
N SER A 16 8.40 2.54 10.90
CA SER A 16 7.35 3.55 10.78
C SER A 16 7.89 4.96 10.95
N GLN A 17 8.70 5.21 11.99
CA GLN A 17 9.35 6.51 12.21
C GLN A 17 10.22 6.93 11.02
N TYR A 18 10.96 5.98 10.44
CA TYR A 18 11.80 6.24 9.27
C TYR A 18 10.97 6.65 8.04
N PHE A 19 9.87 5.94 7.77
CA PHE A 19 8.98 6.27 6.65
C PHE A 19 8.20 7.57 6.88
N GLU A 20 7.70 7.83 8.09
CA GLU A 20 7.04 9.09 8.46
C GLU A 20 7.99 10.28 8.31
N LYS A 21 9.26 10.13 8.68
CA LYS A 21 10.29 11.16 8.46
C LYS A 21 10.48 11.47 6.97
N ILE A 22 10.52 10.45 6.11
CA ILE A 22 10.62 10.66 4.65
C ILE A 22 9.40 11.41 4.13
N LEU A 23 8.19 11.06 4.60
CA LEU A 23 6.96 11.75 4.21
C LEU A 23 6.98 13.22 4.62
N TYR A 24 7.51 13.54 5.81
CA TYR A 24 7.63 14.91 6.28
C TYR A 24 8.66 15.72 5.47
N GLU A 25 9.82 15.14 5.17
CA GLU A 25 10.88 15.83 4.43
C GLU A 25 10.54 16.00 2.94
N ARG A 26 9.76 15.08 2.36
CA ARG A 26 9.48 15.03 0.92
C ARG A 26 8.01 14.67 0.63
N PRO A 27 7.05 15.51 1.03
CA PRO A 27 5.62 15.19 0.92
C PRO A 27 5.10 15.12 -0.51
N ASN A 28 5.82 15.71 -1.47
CA ASN A 28 5.42 15.79 -2.89
C ASN A 28 6.29 14.90 -3.81
N ASP A 29 7.13 14.04 -3.26
CA ASP A 29 7.94 13.11 -4.07
C ASP A 29 7.02 12.08 -4.76
N GLU A 30 7.30 11.77 -6.02
CA GLU A 30 6.55 10.76 -6.76
C GLU A 30 6.54 9.38 -6.09
N LYS A 31 7.49 9.11 -5.19
CA LYS A 31 7.60 7.85 -4.44
C LYS A 31 6.74 7.83 -3.18
N VAL A 32 6.05 8.92 -2.83
CA VAL A 32 5.25 9.02 -1.61
C VAL A 32 4.20 7.90 -1.51
N ALA A 33 3.53 7.53 -2.62
CA ALA A 33 2.58 6.42 -2.64
C ALA A 33 3.24 5.06 -2.25
N CYS A 34 4.48 4.83 -2.66
CA CYS A 34 5.26 3.64 -2.29
C CYS A 34 5.66 3.68 -0.81
N ILE A 35 5.98 4.86 -0.28
CA ILE A 35 6.26 5.03 1.15
C ILE A 35 5.00 4.76 1.98
N TYR A 36 3.84 5.26 1.57
CA TYR A 36 2.55 4.94 2.22
C TYR A 36 2.26 3.44 2.21
N SER A 37 2.48 2.74 1.08
CA SER A 37 2.32 1.28 1.01
C SER A 37 3.29 0.53 1.94
N SER A 38 4.51 1.03 2.10
CA SER A 38 5.52 0.44 2.98
C SER A 38 5.20 0.68 4.45
N LEU A 39 4.71 1.87 4.78
CA LEU A 39 4.22 2.23 6.11
C LEU A 39 2.99 1.40 6.48
N ALA A 40 2.06 1.21 5.53
CA ALA A 40 0.91 0.33 5.70
C ALA A 40 1.34 -1.11 6.03
N ARG A 41 2.24 -1.70 5.23
CA ARG A 41 2.81 -3.04 5.52
C ARG A 41 3.44 -3.09 6.91
N THR A 42 4.17 -2.04 7.31
CA THR A 42 4.80 -1.97 8.62
C THR A 42 3.76 -1.96 9.74
N CYS A 43 2.73 -1.11 9.63
CA CYS A 43 1.62 -1.05 10.58
C CYS A 43 0.87 -2.38 10.69
N ARG A 44 0.62 -3.06 9.56
CA ARG A 44 0.00 -4.38 9.53
C ARG A 44 0.79 -5.40 10.34
N LEU A 45 2.11 -5.46 10.12
CA LEU A 45 3.00 -6.39 10.82
C LEU A 45 3.15 -6.05 12.32
N ASP A 46 2.94 -4.80 12.71
CA ASP A 46 2.89 -4.34 14.10
C ASP A 46 1.49 -4.49 14.73
N GLY A 47 0.51 -5.06 14.02
CA GLY A 47 -0.88 -5.25 14.48
C GLY A 47 -1.75 -3.99 14.46
N GLN A 48 -1.26 -2.88 13.93
CA GLN A 48 -1.99 -1.61 13.81
C GLN A 48 -2.83 -1.59 12.52
N TYR A 49 -3.89 -2.39 12.48
CA TYR A 49 -4.66 -2.64 11.26
C TYR A 49 -5.38 -1.41 10.71
N GLU A 50 -5.95 -0.55 11.55
CA GLU A 50 -6.66 0.67 11.12
C GLU A 50 -5.70 1.65 10.46
N ARG A 51 -4.49 1.82 11.01
CA ARG A 51 -3.45 2.64 10.40
C ARG A 51 -2.97 2.03 9.09
N SER A 52 -2.84 0.70 9.03
CA SER A 52 -2.52 0.01 7.78
C SER A 52 -3.56 0.29 6.69
N ILE A 53 -4.86 0.20 7.03
CA ILE A 53 -5.94 0.50 6.10
C ILE A 53 -5.85 1.94 5.61
N TYR A 54 -5.67 2.89 6.54
CA TYR A 54 -5.52 4.30 6.20
C TYR A 54 -4.39 4.52 5.18
N TYR A 55 -3.19 4.01 5.45
CA TYR A 55 -2.04 4.22 4.58
C TYR A 55 -2.15 3.49 3.24
N TYR A 56 -2.74 2.30 3.17
CA TYR A 56 -3.00 1.65 1.88
C TYR A 56 -4.03 2.44 1.05
N LYS A 57 -5.08 3.00 1.68
CA LYS A 57 -6.04 3.87 0.97
C LYS A 57 -5.38 5.13 0.43
N GLN A 58 -4.51 5.78 1.21
CA GLN A 58 -3.74 6.92 0.72
C GLN A 58 -2.86 6.55 -0.48
N ALA A 59 -2.14 5.43 -0.42
CA ALA A 59 -1.32 4.96 -1.55
C ALA A 59 -2.17 4.71 -2.81
N TYR A 60 -3.31 4.03 -2.66
CA TYR A 60 -4.25 3.77 -3.75
C TYR A 60 -4.78 5.06 -4.40
N ASP A 61 -5.23 6.01 -3.59
CA ASP A 61 -5.75 7.30 -4.08
C ASP A 61 -4.67 8.08 -4.84
N MET A 62 -3.43 8.09 -4.34
CA MET A 62 -2.33 8.76 -5.04
C MET A 62 -2.00 8.10 -6.38
N ASP A 63 -1.87 6.78 -6.40
CA ASP A 63 -1.51 6.04 -7.62
C ASP A 63 -2.61 6.09 -8.69
N THR A 64 -3.87 6.35 -8.31
CA THR A 64 -5.02 6.47 -9.23
C THR A 64 -5.28 7.89 -9.72
N ARG A 65 -4.86 8.93 -8.97
CA ARG A 65 -5.07 10.35 -9.34
C ARG A 65 -4.00 10.93 -10.26
N ILE A 66 -2.82 10.33 -10.30
CA ILE A 66 -1.74 10.74 -11.21
C ILE A 66 -2.05 10.34 -12.66
N GLN A 67 -1.53 11.11 -13.62
CA GLN A 67 -1.71 10.85 -15.05
C GLN A 67 -0.34 10.63 -15.72
N PRO A 68 -0.08 9.46 -16.32
CA PRO A 68 -0.94 8.27 -16.35
C PRO A 68 -1.05 7.56 -14.97
N PRO A 69 -2.17 6.87 -14.70
CA PRO A 69 -2.36 6.16 -13.43
C PRO A 69 -1.39 4.99 -13.29
N ARG A 70 -0.85 4.79 -12.09
CA ARG A 70 0.05 3.67 -11.76
C ARG A 70 -0.76 2.43 -11.37
N LEU A 71 -1.40 1.81 -12.36
CA LEU A 71 -2.32 0.68 -12.16
C LEU A 71 -1.73 -0.47 -11.35
N ILE A 72 -0.45 -0.82 -11.56
CA ILE A 72 0.23 -1.89 -10.80
C ILE A 72 0.35 -1.52 -9.32
N SER A 73 0.75 -0.29 -9.01
CA SER A 73 0.94 0.17 -7.63
C SER A 73 -0.40 0.28 -6.90
N ALA A 74 -1.42 0.84 -7.56
CA ALA A 74 -2.79 0.86 -7.06
C ALA A 74 -3.33 -0.56 -6.78
N ALA A 75 -3.08 -1.52 -7.68
CA ALA A 75 -3.45 -2.92 -7.48
C ALA A 75 -2.75 -3.55 -6.27
N ARG A 76 -1.47 -3.24 -6.04
CA ARG A 76 -0.74 -3.71 -4.85
C ARG A 76 -1.30 -3.11 -3.56
N ALA A 77 -1.69 -1.84 -3.55
CA ALA A 77 -2.33 -1.22 -2.39
C ALA A 77 -3.67 -1.90 -2.04
N LEU A 78 -4.50 -2.19 -3.06
CA LEU A 78 -5.75 -2.96 -2.88
C LEU A 78 -5.50 -4.39 -2.38
N ASN A 79 -4.45 -5.05 -2.88
CA ASN A 79 -4.08 -6.37 -2.37
C ASN A 79 -3.67 -6.30 -0.89
N GLY A 80 -2.94 -5.24 -0.50
CA GLY A 80 -2.61 -4.95 0.89
C GLY A 80 -3.85 -4.77 1.76
N LEU A 81 -4.85 -3.99 1.32
CA LEU A 81 -6.13 -3.87 1.99
C LEU A 81 -6.84 -5.21 2.13
N GLY A 82 -6.87 -6.01 1.06
CA GLY A 82 -7.46 -7.34 1.07
C GLY A 82 -6.87 -8.25 2.16
N ILE A 83 -5.54 -8.24 2.30
CA ILE A 83 -4.83 -8.98 3.35
C ILE A 83 -5.20 -8.45 4.73
N VAL A 84 -5.19 -7.13 4.95
CA VAL A 84 -5.48 -6.52 6.25
C VAL A 84 -6.92 -6.80 6.71
N TYR A 85 -7.89 -6.75 5.79
CA TYR A 85 -9.28 -7.11 6.09
C TYR A 85 -9.44 -8.59 6.40
N SER A 86 -8.72 -9.46 5.68
CA SER A 86 -8.71 -10.90 5.95
C SER A 86 -8.13 -11.22 7.33
N GLU A 87 -7.07 -10.52 7.75
CA GLU A 87 -6.45 -10.67 9.08
C GLU A 87 -7.39 -10.21 10.22
N GLN A 88 -8.35 -9.33 9.91
CA GLN A 88 -9.42 -8.91 10.82
C GLN A 88 -10.71 -9.74 10.69
N HIS A 89 -10.70 -10.82 9.90
CA HIS A 89 -11.86 -11.66 9.61
C HIS A 89 -13.02 -10.96 8.86
N ASP A 90 -12.78 -9.78 8.29
CA ASP A 90 -13.73 -9.12 7.38
C ASP A 90 -13.52 -9.63 5.95
N TYR A 91 -14.00 -10.85 5.70
CA TYR A 91 -13.81 -11.53 4.42
C TYR A 91 -14.56 -10.87 3.26
N ASN A 92 -15.64 -10.14 3.55
CA ASN A 92 -16.40 -9.42 2.53
C ASN A 92 -15.56 -8.27 1.97
N SER A 93 -15.03 -7.42 2.85
CA SER A 93 -14.13 -6.32 2.44
C SER A 93 -12.84 -6.88 1.81
N ALA A 94 -12.32 -8.00 2.32
CA ALA A 94 -11.15 -8.65 1.73
C ALA A 94 -11.39 -9.06 0.26
N LEU A 95 -12.50 -9.77 0.01
CA LEU A 95 -12.87 -10.24 -1.32
C LEU A 95 -13.09 -9.09 -2.30
N GLU A 96 -13.76 -8.01 -1.85
CA GLU A 96 -13.98 -6.82 -2.67
C GLU A 96 -12.64 -6.21 -3.11
N ASN A 97 -11.73 -5.96 -2.17
CA ASN A 97 -10.43 -5.33 -2.45
C ASN A 97 -9.55 -6.22 -3.36
N LEU A 98 -9.51 -7.54 -3.12
CA LEU A 98 -8.77 -8.48 -3.97
C LEU A 98 -9.36 -8.54 -5.40
N THR A 99 -10.68 -8.49 -5.53
CA THR A 99 -11.36 -8.46 -6.82
C THR A 99 -11.04 -7.19 -7.60
N LEU A 100 -11.04 -6.03 -6.93
CA LEU A 100 -10.64 -4.76 -7.54
C LEU A 100 -9.16 -4.77 -7.96
N SER A 101 -8.27 -5.32 -7.14
CA SER A 101 -6.85 -5.50 -7.47
C SER A 101 -6.67 -6.31 -8.76
N LEU A 102 -7.37 -7.44 -8.87
CA LEU A 102 -7.34 -8.29 -10.07
C LEU A 102 -7.85 -7.58 -11.32
N LYS A 103 -8.91 -6.77 -11.19
CA LYS A 103 -9.43 -5.95 -12.31
C LYS A 103 -8.36 -4.97 -12.80
N LEU A 104 -7.62 -4.32 -11.91
CA LEU A 104 -6.54 -3.40 -12.29
C LEU A 104 -5.38 -4.11 -12.99
N TYR A 105 -4.93 -5.26 -12.48
CA TYR A 105 -3.89 -6.05 -13.16
C TYR A 105 -4.32 -6.48 -14.57
N ARG A 106 -5.58 -6.89 -14.72
CA ARG A 106 -6.13 -7.24 -16.04
C ARG A 106 -6.20 -6.02 -16.98
N LYS A 107 -6.55 -4.84 -16.46
CA LYS A 107 -6.57 -3.60 -17.23
C LYS A 107 -5.17 -3.24 -17.71
N TYR A 108 -4.18 -3.21 -16.81
CA TYR A 108 -2.78 -2.97 -17.15
C TYR A 108 -2.29 -3.92 -18.26
N ARG A 109 -2.53 -5.24 -18.10
CA ARG A 109 -2.13 -6.23 -19.13
C ARG A 109 -2.77 -5.99 -20.49
N LYS A 110 -3.99 -5.45 -20.55
CA LYS A 110 -4.66 -5.12 -21.84
C LYS A 110 -4.11 -3.85 -22.48
N GLU A 111 -3.58 -2.93 -21.67
CA GLU A 111 -2.95 -1.70 -22.15
C GLU A 111 -1.52 -1.95 -22.66
N ASP A 112 -0.79 -2.90 -22.05
CA ASP A 112 0.60 -3.27 -22.41
C ASP A 112 0.71 -4.10 -23.71
N VAL A 113 -0.43 -4.57 -24.26
CA VAL A 113 -0.51 -5.44 -25.45
C VAL A 113 -1.05 -4.67 -26.67
N LYS A 114 -1.16 -3.34 -26.59
CA LYS A 114 -1.53 -2.45 -27.71
C LYS A 114 -0.34 -1.63 -28.16
#